data_AF-A0A3S0ZH71-F1
#
_entry.id   AF-A0A3S0ZH71-F1
#
_cell.length_a   1.000
_cell.length_b   1.000
_cell.length_c   1.000
_cell.angle_alpha   90.00
_cell.angle_beta   90.00
_cell.angle_gamma   90.00
#
_symmetry.space_group_name_H-M   'P 1'
#
loop_
_entity.id
_entity.type
_entity.pdbx_description
1 polymer ?
#
loop_
_entity_poly.entity_id
_entity_poly.type
_entity_poly.pdbx_seq_one_letter_code
_entity_poly.pdbx_strand_id
1 'polypeptide(L)'
;MANCDAELKMKSAQNGTVDGQPKKQVQVNNVIFNLDMWTYAILCTIFPASSLIICFLTGFFFRFDEVNATMCGVQNYIPSISAVTGITPQTYLWRTSIGLQAAPRLSVCFFYYNQYRNKMHQVAPHRLAWFQILVRLNFWLNFIENCCLILVAFITNRENYPAHEKIFIVFMVSSLCYMLTNTILFKWSREGYSTEVVQNYIPSISAVTGITPQTYLWRTSIGLQAAPRLSVCFFYYNQYRNKMHQVAPHRLAWFQILVRLNFWLNFIENCCLILVAFITNRENYPAHEKIFIVFMVSSLCYMLTNTILFKWSREGYSTEVDKKSYRWKKAMFVLSMVATAGLIFFFIQHRLYCTHGAFSWFSFCEYFIAYGNMAYHFTGYLDFKGLSVVCGNITSDESATSNGTTEHVNNNGRQKAKSH
;
A
#
# COMPACT_ATOMS: atom_id res chain seq x y z
N MET A 1 -15.93 -15.73 -51.00
CA MET A 1 -14.97 -16.09 -49.92
C MET A 1 -15.71 -16.85 -48.80
N ALA A 2 -16.60 -17.82 -49.02
CA ALA A 2 -16.35 -19.22 -49.42
C ALA A 2 -14.92 -19.80 -49.34
N ASN A 3 -13.94 -19.12 -48.73
CA ASN A 3 -12.54 -19.58 -48.74
C ASN A 3 -11.78 -19.31 -47.43
N CYS A 4 -12.50 -19.03 -46.33
CA CYS A 4 -11.89 -18.93 -45.00
C CYS A 4 -12.46 -19.96 -44.01
N ASP A 5 -13.41 -20.81 -44.45
CA ASP A 5 -13.93 -21.95 -43.68
C ASP A 5 -13.12 -23.25 -43.90
N ALA A 6 -12.16 -23.25 -44.82
CA ALA A 6 -11.34 -24.42 -45.15
C ALA A 6 -10.02 -24.49 -44.36
N GLU A 7 -9.49 -23.36 -43.86
CA GLU A 7 -8.19 -23.32 -43.17
C GLU A 7 -8.28 -23.64 -41.67
N LEU A 8 -9.48 -23.54 -41.08
CA LEU A 8 -9.77 -23.94 -39.69
C LEU A 8 -9.96 -25.45 -39.51
N LYS A 9 -10.07 -26.23 -40.60
CA LYS A 9 -10.15 -27.70 -40.52
C LYS A 9 -8.80 -28.42 -40.53
N MET A 10 -7.68 -27.72 -40.74
CA MET A 10 -6.34 -28.33 -40.84
C MET A 10 -5.42 -28.15 -39.61
N LYS A 11 -5.84 -27.45 -38.55
CA LYS A 11 -5.08 -27.39 -37.28
C LYS A 11 -5.72 -28.16 -36.13
N SER A 12 -6.44 -29.24 -36.47
CA SER A 12 -6.79 -30.32 -35.53
C SER A 12 -5.65 -31.31 -35.30
N ALA A 13 -4.46 -31.11 -35.85
CA ALA A 13 -3.40 -32.09 -35.75
C ALA A 13 -2.06 -31.43 -35.45
N GLN A 14 -1.81 -31.09 -34.19
CA GLN A 14 -0.51 -31.41 -33.57
C GLN A 14 -0.51 -31.09 -32.07
N ASN A 15 -0.53 -32.19 -31.32
CA ASN A 15 0.09 -32.38 -30.01
C ASN A 15 -0.56 -31.64 -28.83
N GLY A 16 -1.18 -32.30 -27.88
CA GLY A 16 -1.00 -33.68 -27.44
C GLY A 16 -1.06 -33.66 -25.91
N THR A 17 -2.16 -34.18 -25.38
CA THR A 17 -2.43 -34.43 -23.96
C THR A 17 -1.45 -35.45 -23.36
N VAL A 18 -1.01 -35.25 -22.12
CA VAL A 18 -0.71 -36.35 -21.16
C VAL A 18 -1.12 -35.94 -19.75
N ASP A 19 -2.00 -36.76 -19.17
CA ASP A 19 -2.53 -36.88 -17.80
C ASP A 19 -3.33 -35.71 -17.16
N GLY A 20 -4.62 -35.85 -16.84
CA GLY A 20 -5.45 -37.05 -16.75
C GLY A 20 -6.44 -37.08 -15.58
N GLN A 21 -6.90 -35.93 -15.05
CA GLN A 21 -8.09 -35.82 -14.19
C GLN A 21 -8.76 -34.45 -14.46
N PRO A 22 -10.01 -34.37 -14.93
CA PRO A 22 -10.69 -33.09 -15.06
C PRO A 22 -10.97 -32.54 -13.65
N LYS A 23 -10.32 -31.43 -13.28
CA LYS A 23 -10.79 -30.63 -12.14
C LYS A 23 -12.23 -30.23 -12.46
N LYS A 24 -13.18 -30.76 -11.68
CA LYS A 24 -14.59 -30.40 -11.72
C LYS A 24 -14.69 -28.91 -11.38
N GLN A 25 -14.62 -28.05 -12.39
CA GLN A 25 -14.94 -26.64 -12.25
C GLN A 25 -16.43 -26.56 -11.96
N VAL A 26 -16.77 -26.25 -10.71
CA VAL A 26 -18.10 -25.78 -10.36
C VAL A 26 -18.24 -24.39 -10.98
N GLN A 27 -18.70 -24.35 -12.23
CA GLN A 27 -19.14 -23.11 -12.85
C GLN A 27 -20.46 -22.70 -12.21
N VAL A 28 -20.42 -21.58 -11.47
CA VAL A 28 -21.63 -20.89 -11.06
C VAL A 28 -22.05 -20.01 -12.23
N ASN A 29 -22.92 -20.52 -13.09
CA ASN A 29 -23.58 -19.71 -14.11
C ASN A 29 -24.84 -19.06 -13.52
N ASN A 30 -25.08 -17.80 -13.92
CA ASN A 30 -26.06 -16.83 -13.41
C ASN A 30 -25.72 -16.17 -12.06
N VAL A 31 -24.63 -15.42 -12.02
CA VAL A 31 -24.42 -14.38 -10.99
C VAL A 31 -25.12 -13.10 -11.43
N ILE A 32 -26.33 -12.88 -10.91
CA ILE A 32 -27.16 -11.71 -11.22
C ILE A 32 -26.61 -10.43 -10.53
N PHE A 33 -25.80 -10.58 -9.47
CA PHE A 33 -25.20 -9.46 -8.76
C PHE A 33 -23.88 -9.87 -8.09
N ASN A 34 -22.82 -9.10 -8.32
CA ASN A 34 -21.51 -9.29 -7.70
C ASN A 34 -21.13 -7.99 -6.98
N LEU A 35 -21.27 -7.98 -5.66
CA LEU A 35 -20.92 -6.85 -4.81
C LEU A 35 -19.76 -7.24 -3.92
N ASP A 36 -18.67 -6.49 -4.05
CA ASP A 36 -17.47 -6.70 -3.24
C ASP A 36 -17.77 -6.44 -1.75
N MET A 37 -17.26 -7.33 -0.88
CA MET A 37 -17.56 -7.34 0.55
C MET A 37 -17.12 -6.05 1.23
N TRP A 38 -16.05 -5.41 0.74
CA TRP A 38 -15.59 -4.12 1.24
C TRP A 38 -16.54 -2.99 0.88
N THR A 39 -16.96 -2.92 -0.38
CA THR A 39 -17.95 -1.93 -0.85
C THR A 39 -19.26 -2.08 -0.07
N TYR A 40 -19.70 -3.33 0.15
CA TYR A 40 -20.87 -3.65 0.96
C TYR A 40 -20.74 -3.21 2.43
N ALA A 41 -19.60 -3.49 3.07
CA ALA A 41 -19.34 -3.10 4.46
C ALA A 41 -19.28 -1.58 4.64
N ILE A 42 -18.68 -0.86 3.68
CA ILE A 42 -18.60 0.61 3.67
C ILE A 42 -20.01 1.21 3.57
N LEU A 43 -20.84 0.72 2.63
CA LEU A 43 -22.23 1.17 2.48
C LEU A 43 -23.06 0.87 3.74
N CYS A 44 -22.88 -0.29 4.38
CA CYS A 44 -23.58 -0.63 5.62
C CYS A 44 -23.18 0.23 6.83
N THR A 45 -22.04 0.93 6.77
CA THR A 45 -21.51 1.70 7.91
C THR A 45 -21.71 3.20 7.75
N ILE A 46 -21.57 3.73 6.53
CA ILE A 46 -21.66 5.17 6.27
C ILE A 46 -23.11 5.67 6.41
N PHE A 47 -24.10 4.89 5.98
CA PHE A 47 -25.50 5.33 5.96
C PHE A 47 -26.14 5.53 7.36
N PRO A 48 -25.97 4.64 8.37
CA PRO A 48 -26.43 4.93 9.74
C PRO A 48 -25.65 6.05 10.40
N ALA A 49 -24.34 6.10 10.15
CA ALA A 49 -23.47 7.09 10.78
C ALA A 49 -23.85 8.50 10.31
N SER A 50 -24.03 8.69 9.01
CA SER A 50 -24.50 9.97 8.46
C SER A 50 -25.91 10.32 8.94
N SER A 51 -26.82 9.35 8.96
CA SER A 51 -28.18 9.52 9.48
C SER A 51 -28.20 9.94 10.95
N LEU A 52 -27.41 9.29 11.80
CA LEU A 52 -27.29 9.61 13.22
C LEU A 52 -26.71 11.01 13.44
N ILE A 53 -25.68 11.39 12.68
CA ILE A 53 -25.08 12.74 12.73
C ILE A 53 -26.10 13.79 12.31
N ILE A 54 -26.83 13.57 11.21
CA ILE A 54 -27.86 14.50 10.74
C ILE A 54 -29.00 14.61 11.77
N CYS A 55 -29.44 13.49 12.34
CA CYS A 55 -30.45 13.50 13.40
C CYS A 55 -29.94 14.30 14.61
N PHE A 56 -28.70 14.08 15.05
CA PHE A 56 -28.10 14.80 16.17
C PHE A 56 -27.99 16.29 15.93
N LEU A 57 -27.40 16.72 14.80
CA LEU A 57 -27.24 18.13 14.48
C LEU A 57 -28.60 18.83 14.33
N THR A 58 -29.54 18.22 13.63
CA THR A 58 -30.87 18.84 13.45
C THR A 58 -31.67 18.87 14.75
N GLY A 59 -31.58 17.83 15.58
CA GLY A 59 -32.20 17.81 16.91
C GLY A 59 -31.61 18.88 17.83
N PHE A 60 -30.28 19.01 17.84
CA PHE A 60 -29.56 19.98 18.68
C PHE A 60 -29.86 21.43 18.29
N PHE A 61 -29.82 21.77 16.99
CA PHE A 61 -30.00 23.16 16.54
C PHE A 61 -31.46 23.62 16.44
N PHE A 62 -32.39 22.73 16.06
CA PHE A 62 -33.78 23.13 15.78
C PHE A 62 -34.79 22.70 16.85
N ARG A 63 -34.44 21.75 17.73
CA ARG A 63 -35.39 21.13 18.69
C ARG A 63 -34.74 20.84 20.06
N PHE A 64 -33.85 21.72 20.52
CA PHE A 64 -33.03 21.52 21.74
C PHE A 64 -33.87 21.11 22.98
N ASP A 65 -34.94 21.83 23.27
CA ASP A 65 -35.77 21.58 24.47
C ASP A 65 -36.52 20.25 24.40
N GLU A 66 -37.01 19.86 23.22
CA GLU A 66 -37.78 18.63 23.04
C GLU A 66 -36.92 17.36 23.11
N VAL A 67 -35.66 17.45 22.68
CA VAL A 67 -34.73 16.31 22.63
C VAL A 67 -34.05 16.12 24.00
N ASN A 68 -33.92 17.19 24.77
CA ASN A 68 -33.36 17.18 26.13
C ASN A 68 -34.41 16.97 27.23
N ALA A 69 -35.70 17.02 26.89
CA ALA A 69 -36.80 16.71 27.80
C ALA A 69 -36.86 15.22 28.14
N THR A 70 -36.83 14.91 29.43
CA THR A 70 -37.02 13.55 29.96
C THR A 70 -38.43 13.35 30.51
N MET A 71 -38.90 12.10 30.60
CA MET A 71 -40.16 11.77 31.28
C MET A 71 -40.20 12.24 32.74
N CYS A 72 -39.04 12.47 33.36
CA CYS A 72 -38.93 12.94 34.75
C CYS A 72 -38.95 14.48 34.87
N GLY A 73 -39.10 15.22 33.76
CA GLY A 73 -39.12 16.69 33.77
C GLY A 73 -37.77 17.35 34.07
N VAL A 74 -36.67 16.60 34.03
CA VAL A 74 -35.30 17.10 34.25
C VAL A 74 -34.65 17.35 32.89
N GLN A 75 -34.06 18.54 32.71
CA GLN A 75 -33.33 18.87 31.49
C GLN A 75 -31.92 18.27 31.50
N ASN A 76 -31.55 17.61 30.40
CA ASN A 76 -30.20 17.14 30.14
C ASN A 76 -29.48 18.05 29.13
N TYR A 77 -28.18 18.26 29.28
CA TYR A 77 -27.41 19.10 28.35
C TYR A 77 -27.02 18.38 27.05
N ILE A 78 -26.96 17.05 27.07
CA ILE A 78 -26.64 16.21 25.91
C ILE A 78 -27.79 15.21 25.73
N PRO A 79 -28.47 15.22 24.58
CA PRO A 79 -29.58 14.32 24.34
C PRO A 79 -29.08 12.90 24.08
N SER A 80 -29.86 11.90 24.52
CA SER A 80 -29.56 10.49 24.20
C SER A 80 -29.89 10.19 22.74
N ILE A 81 -29.24 9.16 22.18
CA ILE A 81 -29.48 8.73 20.79
C ILE A 81 -30.97 8.43 20.57
N SER A 82 -31.61 7.68 21.46
CA SER A 82 -33.04 7.35 21.37
C SER A 82 -33.96 8.57 21.45
N ALA A 83 -33.54 9.67 22.11
CA ALA A 83 -34.30 10.91 22.15
C ALA A 83 -34.22 11.67 20.81
N VAL A 84 -33.02 11.76 20.24
CA VAL A 84 -32.75 12.41 18.95
C VAL A 84 -33.45 11.68 17.80
N THR A 85 -33.43 10.34 17.81
CA THR A 85 -34.05 9.52 16.76
C THR A 85 -35.53 9.26 16.97
N GLY A 86 -36.11 9.72 18.09
CA GLY A 86 -37.50 9.50 18.46
C GLY A 86 -38.45 10.66 18.11
N ILE A 87 -37.92 11.75 17.53
CA ILE A 87 -38.68 12.97 17.21
C ILE A 87 -38.82 13.15 15.69
N THR A 88 -40.01 13.56 15.23
CA THR A 88 -40.31 13.81 13.81
C THR A 88 -39.71 15.16 13.35
N PRO A 89 -39.02 15.23 12.18
CA PRO A 89 -38.88 14.21 11.12
C PRO A 89 -37.71 13.22 11.24
N GLN A 90 -36.82 13.39 12.21
CA GLN A 90 -35.61 12.56 12.40
C GLN A 90 -35.94 11.06 12.54
N THR A 91 -37.07 10.73 13.17
CA THR A 91 -37.58 9.35 13.29
C THR A 91 -37.73 8.67 11.93
N TYR A 92 -38.24 9.37 10.91
CA TYR A 92 -38.43 8.79 9.58
C TYR A 92 -37.10 8.55 8.87
N LEU A 93 -36.14 9.47 9.01
CA LEU A 93 -34.80 9.33 8.48
C LEU A 93 -34.07 8.15 9.12
N TRP A 94 -34.17 8.01 10.44
CA TRP A 94 -33.59 6.92 11.21
C TRP A 94 -34.22 5.56 10.86
N ARG A 95 -35.56 5.47 10.86
CA ARG A 95 -36.29 4.25 10.49
C ARG A 95 -35.97 3.79 9.07
N THR A 96 -35.91 4.71 8.12
CA THR A 96 -35.55 4.39 6.72
C THR A 96 -34.11 3.88 6.63
N SER A 97 -33.19 4.51 7.37
CA SER A 97 -31.77 4.13 7.38
C SER A 97 -31.54 2.73 7.97
N ILE A 98 -32.19 2.42 9.10
CA ILE A 98 -32.12 1.11 9.75
C ILE A 98 -32.88 0.05 8.96
N GLY A 99 -34.05 0.38 8.42
CA GLY A 99 -34.86 -0.51 7.58
C GLY A 99 -34.13 -0.94 6.31
N LEU A 100 -33.47 0.01 5.62
CA LEU A 100 -32.68 -0.27 4.41
C LEU A 100 -31.50 -1.22 4.70
N GLN A 101 -30.99 -1.21 5.92
CA GLN A 101 -29.84 -2.03 6.34
C GLN A 101 -30.21 -3.32 7.05
N ALA A 102 -31.48 -3.55 7.34
CA ALA A 102 -31.95 -4.76 7.99
C ALA A 102 -31.53 -6.02 7.21
N ALA A 103 -31.86 -6.08 5.91
CA ALA A 103 -31.54 -7.23 5.07
C ALA A 103 -30.01 -7.43 4.91
N PRO A 104 -29.21 -6.37 4.67
CA PRO A 104 -27.76 -6.51 4.69
C PRO A 104 -27.18 -7.07 6.00
N ARG A 105 -27.56 -6.49 7.13
CA ARG A 105 -27.06 -6.90 8.45
C ARG A 105 -27.41 -8.36 8.78
N LEU A 106 -28.63 -8.78 8.46
CA LEU A 106 -29.05 -10.17 8.64
C LEU A 106 -28.30 -11.12 7.69
N SER A 107 -27.95 -10.68 6.49
CA SER A 107 -27.14 -11.48 5.54
C SER A 107 -25.72 -11.75 6.07
N VAL A 108 -25.12 -10.76 6.76
CA VAL A 108 -23.80 -10.90 7.40
C VAL A 108 -23.77 -12.02 8.44
N CYS A 109 -24.87 -12.23 9.19
CA CYS A 109 -24.98 -13.36 10.13
C CYS A 109 -24.73 -14.71 9.44
N PHE A 110 -25.35 -14.92 8.26
CA PHE A 110 -25.19 -16.16 7.49
C PHE A 110 -23.78 -16.29 6.90
N PHE A 111 -23.17 -15.19 6.46
CA PHE A 111 -21.80 -15.21 5.95
C PHE A 111 -20.79 -15.61 7.03
N TYR A 112 -20.86 -15.01 8.22
CA TYR A 112 -19.97 -15.40 9.33
C TYR A 112 -20.18 -16.85 9.75
N TYR A 113 -21.44 -17.31 9.83
CA TYR A 113 -21.75 -18.70 10.16
C TYR A 113 -21.14 -19.69 9.13
N ASN A 114 -21.33 -19.42 7.84
CA ASN A 114 -20.77 -20.25 6.78
C ASN A 114 -19.23 -20.20 6.77
N GLN A 115 -18.64 -19.03 7.02
CA GLN A 115 -17.19 -18.87 7.08
C GLN A 115 -16.58 -19.67 8.24
N TYR A 116 -17.16 -19.61 9.45
CA TYR A 116 -16.66 -20.39 10.58
C TYR A 116 -16.88 -21.89 10.40
N ARG A 117 -18.00 -22.30 9.78
CA ARG A 117 -18.22 -23.71 9.39
C ARG A 117 -17.17 -24.21 8.42
N ASN A 118 -16.81 -23.42 7.42
CA ASN A 118 -15.76 -23.78 6.46
C ASN A 118 -14.38 -23.93 7.12
N LYS A 119 -14.12 -23.22 8.22
CA LYS A 119 -12.86 -23.28 8.97
C LYS A 119 -12.82 -24.35 10.07
N MET A 120 -13.86 -25.17 10.21
CA MET A 120 -13.90 -26.21 11.25
C MET A 120 -12.74 -27.21 11.18
N HIS A 121 -12.22 -27.47 9.99
CA HIS A 121 -11.06 -28.35 9.77
C HIS A 121 -9.74 -27.80 10.37
N GLN A 122 -9.69 -26.50 10.71
CA GLN A 122 -8.50 -25.83 11.25
C GLN A 122 -8.49 -25.78 12.79
N VAL A 123 -9.55 -26.27 13.43
CA VAL A 123 -9.73 -26.20 14.89
C VAL A 123 -9.23 -27.49 15.52
N ALA A 124 -8.53 -27.39 16.65
CA ALA A 124 -8.01 -28.55 17.38
C ALA A 124 -9.14 -29.54 17.76
N PRO A 125 -8.91 -30.86 17.66
CA PRO A 125 -9.97 -31.87 17.82
C PRO A 125 -10.66 -31.81 19.18
N HIS A 126 -9.92 -31.48 20.25
CA HIS A 126 -10.47 -31.35 21.61
C HIS A 126 -11.43 -30.16 21.79
N ARG A 127 -11.37 -29.13 20.93
CA ARG A 127 -12.25 -27.94 20.99
C ARG A 127 -13.37 -27.96 19.96
N LEU A 128 -13.37 -28.92 19.04
CA LEU A 128 -14.27 -28.92 17.89
C LEU A 128 -15.76 -28.93 18.30
N ALA A 129 -16.12 -29.72 19.31
CA ALA A 129 -17.49 -29.78 19.83
C ALA A 129 -17.95 -28.42 20.39
N TRP A 130 -17.11 -27.79 21.21
CA TRP A 130 -17.36 -26.45 21.77
C TRP A 130 -17.39 -25.38 20.70
N PHE A 131 -16.50 -25.46 19.71
CA PHE A 131 -16.47 -24.54 18.57
C PHE A 131 -17.79 -24.57 17.78
N GLN A 132 -18.34 -25.75 17.51
CA GLN A 132 -19.64 -25.87 16.81
C GLN A 132 -20.80 -25.24 17.60
N ILE A 133 -20.83 -25.44 18.93
CA ILE A 133 -21.82 -24.84 19.80
C ILE A 133 -21.68 -23.32 19.77
N LEU A 134 -20.47 -22.81 19.91
CA LEU A 134 -20.18 -21.37 19.87
C LEU A 134 -20.52 -20.74 18.52
N VAL A 135 -20.28 -21.41 17.39
CA VAL A 135 -20.66 -20.90 16.06
C VAL A 135 -22.18 -20.74 15.94
N ARG A 136 -22.96 -21.71 16.42
CA ARG A 136 -24.43 -21.62 16.43
C ARG A 136 -24.92 -20.53 17.38
N LEU A 137 -24.33 -20.45 18.56
CA LEU A 137 -24.64 -19.42 19.55
C LEU A 137 -24.34 -18.02 18.99
N ASN A 138 -23.18 -17.84 18.37
CA ASN A 138 -22.74 -16.59 17.78
C ASN A 138 -23.68 -16.12 16.65
N PHE A 139 -24.14 -17.05 15.80
CA PHE A 139 -25.15 -16.75 14.78
C PHE A 139 -26.45 -16.23 15.41
N TRP A 140 -26.99 -16.92 16.41
CA TRP A 140 -28.25 -16.52 17.06
C TRP A 140 -28.11 -15.21 17.81
N LEU A 141 -26.99 -14.98 18.50
CA LEU A 141 -26.72 -13.72 19.18
C LEU A 141 -26.68 -12.54 18.19
N ASN A 142 -25.98 -12.69 17.06
CA ASN A 142 -25.92 -11.67 16.02
C ASN A 142 -27.30 -11.43 15.37
N PHE A 143 -28.07 -12.50 15.15
CA PHE A 143 -29.42 -12.40 14.60
C PHE A 143 -30.36 -11.65 15.55
N ILE A 144 -30.37 -12.04 16.83
CA ILE A 144 -31.17 -11.41 17.88
C ILE A 144 -30.77 -9.94 18.05
N GLU A 145 -29.47 -9.64 18.11
CA GLU A 145 -28.96 -8.27 18.18
C GLU A 145 -29.51 -7.41 17.04
N ASN A 146 -29.40 -7.87 15.79
CA ASN A 146 -29.86 -7.10 14.64
C ASN A 146 -31.39 -6.95 14.62
N CYS A 147 -32.15 -7.98 15.01
CA CYS A 147 -33.60 -7.87 15.17
C CYS A 147 -34.00 -6.87 16.25
N CYS A 148 -33.32 -6.86 17.39
CA CYS A 148 -33.57 -5.90 18.47
C CYS A 148 -33.18 -4.48 18.06
N LEU A 149 -32.08 -4.29 17.32
CA LEU A 149 -31.69 -2.98 16.80
C LEU A 149 -32.75 -2.40 15.85
N ILE A 150 -33.31 -3.23 14.97
CA ILE A 150 -34.43 -2.84 14.11
C ILE A 150 -35.64 -2.47 14.98
N LEU A 151 -36.00 -3.35 15.92
CA LEU A 151 -37.20 -3.15 16.74
C LEU A 151 -37.11 -1.90 17.64
N VAL A 152 -35.93 -1.57 18.19
CA VAL A 152 -35.66 -0.33 18.93
C VAL A 152 -35.77 0.91 18.04
N ALA A 153 -35.43 0.81 16.75
CA ALA A 153 -35.58 1.92 15.80
C ALA A 153 -37.04 2.17 15.38
N PHE A 154 -37.87 1.12 15.36
CA PHE A 154 -39.28 1.23 14.98
C PHE A 154 -40.21 1.51 16.15
N ILE A 155 -39.97 0.94 17.34
CA ILE A 155 -40.72 1.21 18.57
C ILE A 155 -39.96 2.27 19.36
N THR A 156 -40.44 3.51 19.33
CA THR A 156 -39.77 4.61 20.07
C THR A 156 -40.11 4.58 21.55
N ASN A 157 -39.23 5.20 22.36
CA ASN A 157 -39.47 5.40 23.80
C ASN A 157 -40.71 6.28 24.09
N ARG A 158 -41.14 7.11 23.15
CA ARG A 158 -42.36 7.93 23.24
C ARG A 158 -43.64 7.13 22.92
N GLU A 159 -43.56 6.17 22.01
CA GLU A 159 -44.71 5.32 21.64
C GLU A 159 -44.97 4.23 22.68
N ASN A 160 -43.92 3.55 23.16
CA ASN A 160 -44.04 2.49 24.16
C ASN A 160 -42.74 2.31 24.94
N TYR A 161 -42.59 3.06 26.04
CA TYR A 161 -41.40 3.02 26.87
C TYR A 161 -41.10 1.62 27.45
N PRO A 162 -42.06 0.90 28.08
CA PRO A 162 -41.77 -0.43 28.64
C PRO A 162 -41.31 -1.47 27.61
N ALA A 163 -41.84 -1.40 26.38
CA ALA A 163 -41.37 -2.27 25.29
C ALA A 163 -39.97 -1.86 24.84
N HIS A 164 -39.75 -0.58 24.55
CA HIS A 164 -38.47 -0.04 24.10
C HIS A 164 -37.32 -0.37 25.06
N GLU A 165 -37.54 -0.19 26.37
CA GLU A 165 -36.57 -0.51 27.42
C GLU A 165 -36.17 -1.99 27.39
N LYS A 166 -37.15 -2.91 27.39
CA LYS A 166 -36.89 -4.35 27.40
C LYS A 166 -36.13 -4.80 26.15
N ILE A 167 -36.51 -4.29 24.97
CA ILE A 167 -35.85 -4.62 23.71
C ILE A 167 -34.41 -4.08 23.70
N PHE A 168 -34.20 -2.87 24.23
CA PHE A 168 -32.87 -2.29 24.35
C PHE A 168 -31.94 -3.10 25.28
N ILE A 169 -32.46 -3.64 26.39
CA ILE A 169 -31.69 -4.53 27.27
C ILE A 169 -31.29 -5.82 26.54
N VAL A 170 -32.22 -6.45 25.81
CA VAL A 170 -31.93 -7.65 25.03
C VAL A 170 -30.89 -7.36 23.94
N PHE A 171 -30.97 -6.21 23.26
CA PHE A 171 -29.96 -5.74 22.32
C PHE A 171 -28.58 -5.68 23.00
N MET A 172 -28.45 -4.95 24.12
CA MET A 172 -27.16 -4.79 24.80
C MET A 172 -26.53 -6.11 25.24
N VAL A 173 -27.31 -7.01 25.86
CA VAL A 173 -26.81 -8.30 26.33
C VAL A 173 -26.39 -9.18 25.16
N SER A 174 -27.23 -9.26 24.11
CA SER A 174 -26.93 -10.05 22.92
C SER A 174 -25.70 -9.53 22.16
N SER A 175 -25.54 -8.21 22.01
CA SER A 175 -24.36 -7.58 21.39
C SER A 175 -23.06 -7.91 22.13
N LEU A 176 -23.04 -7.77 23.46
CA LEU A 176 -21.85 -8.05 24.27
C LEU A 176 -21.48 -9.53 24.19
N CYS A 177 -22.47 -10.42 24.27
CA CYS A 177 -22.25 -11.86 24.13
C CYS A 177 -21.80 -12.23 22.70
N TYR A 178 -22.36 -11.59 21.67
CA TYR A 178 -21.97 -11.79 20.28
C TYR A 178 -20.50 -11.39 20.07
N MET A 179 -20.09 -10.21 20.52
CA MET A 179 -18.70 -9.74 20.39
C MET A 179 -17.70 -10.67 21.10
N LEU A 180 -18.04 -11.12 22.31
CA LEU A 180 -17.20 -12.05 23.08
C LEU A 180 -17.08 -13.41 22.35
N THR A 181 -18.21 -14.00 21.97
CA THR A 181 -18.22 -15.29 21.26
C THR A 181 -17.52 -15.21 19.90
N ASN A 182 -17.70 -14.11 19.16
CA ASN A 182 -17.03 -13.88 17.88
C ASN A 182 -15.50 -13.79 18.04
N THR A 183 -15.03 -13.13 19.10
CA THR A 183 -13.60 -13.01 19.41
C THR A 183 -12.98 -14.38 19.74
N ILE A 184 -13.69 -15.20 20.53
CA ILE A 184 -13.27 -16.56 20.86
C ILE A 184 -13.22 -17.43 19.60
N LEU A 185 -14.27 -17.40 18.77
CA LEU A 185 -14.34 -18.14 17.50
C LEU A 185 -13.25 -17.70 16.52
N PHE A 186 -12.98 -16.40 16.43
CA PHE A 186 -11.91 -15.86 15.59
C PHE A 186 -10.54 -16.38 16.02
N LYS A 187 -10.27 -16.41 17.33
CA LYS A 187 -9.04 -16.97 17.87
C LYS A 187 -8.92 -18.47 17.56
N TRP A 188 -9.93 -19.26 17.92
CA TRP A 188 -9.91 -20.72 17.76
C TRP A 188 -9.87 -21.17 16.31
N SER A 189 -10.55 -20.45 15.40
CA SER A 189 -10.50 -20.74 13.96
C SER A 189 -9.17 -20.41 13.29
N ARG A 190 -8.25 -19.74 14.01
CA ARG A 190 -6.92 -19.33 13.54
C ARG A 190 -5.79 -19.93 14.38
N GLU A 191 -6.11 -20.64 15.47
CA GLU A 191 -5.15 -21.38 16.30
C GLU A 191 -4.50 -22.54 15.54
N GLY A 192 -5.14 -23.11 14.50
CA GLY A 192 -4.51 -24.08 13.59
C GLY A 192 -3.42 -23.48 12.70
N TYR A 193 -3.29 -22.16 12.69
CA TYR A 193 -2.13 -21.41 12.18
C TYR A 193 -1.22 -20.99 13.34
N SER A 194 -0.97 -21.92 14.28
CA SER A 194 0.07 -21.73 15.30
C SER A 194 1.45 -21.90 14.66
N THR A 195 1.87 -20.92 13.87
CA THR A 195 3.26 -20.47 14.00
C THR A 195 3.36 -19.87 15.40
N GLU A 196 4.30 -20.35 16.23
CA GLU A 196 4.62 -19.74 17.52
C GLU A 196 4.54 -18.22 17.42
N VAL A 197 3.56 -17.61 18.07
CA VAL A 197 3.43 -16.16 18.08
C VAL A 197 4.46 -15.66 19.07
N VAL A 198 5.70 -15.53 18.60
CA VAL A 198 6.75 -14.82 19.29
C VAL A 198 6.28 -13.37 19.44
N GLN A 199 6.14 -12.89 20.68
CA GLN A 199 5.82 -11.48 20.92
C GLN A 199 6.91 -10.60 20.31
N ASN A 200 6.47 -9.65 19.49
CA ASN A 200 7.32 -8.65 18.88
C ASN A 200 6.82 -7.26 19.27
N TYR A 201 7.72 -6.44 19.78
CA TYR A 201 7.41 -5.10 20.29
C TYR A 201 7.55 -4.02 19.21
N ILE A 202 8.43 -4.25 18.23
CA ILE A 202 8.70 -3.32 17.13
C ILE A 202 8.24 -3.98 15.83
N PRO A 203 7.27 -3.39 15.11
CA PRO A 203 6.85 -3.92 13.82
C PRO A 203 7.89 -3.63 12.74
N SER A 204 8.02 -4.49 11.73
CA SER A 204 8.87 -4.22 10.57
C SER A 204 8.24 -3.17 9.65
N ILE A 205 9.06 -2.48 8.84
CA ILE A 205 8.58 -1.48 7.87
C ILE A 205 7.56 -2.13 6.93
N SER A 206 7.91 -3.28 6.36
CA SER A 206 7.02 -4.03 5.46
C SER A 206 5.71 -4.48 6.13
N ALA A 207 5.71 -4.72 7.44
CA ALA A 207 4.47 -5.04 8.17
C ALA A 207 3.56 -3.82 8.32
N VAL A 208 4.12 -2.65 8.63
CA VAL A 208 3.37 -1.39 8.77
C VAL A 208 2.84 -0.92 7.42
N THR A 209 3.66 -0.97 6.37
CA THR A 209 3.29 -0.53 5.01
C THR A 209 2.43 -1.54 4.26
N GLY A 210 2.18 -2.73 4.83
CA GLY A 210 1.31 -3.76 4.26
C GLY A 210 -0.12 -3.73 4.82
N ILE A 211 -0.46 -2.79 5.71
CA ILE A 211 -1.80 -2.64 6.31
C ILE A 211 -2.54 -1.45 5.70
N THR A 212 -3.82 -1.61 5.37
CA THR A 212 -4.69 -0.53 4.90
C THR A 212 -5.14 0.35 6.07
N PRO A 213 -5.12 1.70 5.97
CA PRO A 213 -4.86 2.54 4.78
C PRO A 213 -3.39 2.87 4.50
N GLN A 214 -2.45 2.53 5.39
CA GLN A 214 -1.04 2.88 5.30
C GLN A 214 -0.39 2.40 3.99
N THR A 215 -0.80 1.24 3.46
CA THR A 215 -0.34 0.72 2.17
C THR A 215 -0.57 1.70 1.02
N TYR A 216 -1.74 2.35 0.97
CA TYR A 216 -2.05 3.30 -0.11
C TYR A 216 -1.24 4.58 0.03
N LEU A 217 -1.12 5.11 1.25
CA LEU A 217 -0.28 6.28 1.53
C LEU A 217 1.19 6.02 1.17
N TRP A 218 1.70 4.84 1.52
CA TRP A 218 3.07 4.44 1.22
C TRP A 218 3.32 4.29 -0.28
N ARG A 219 2.46 3.56 -1.00
CA ARG A 219 2.58 3.38 -2.46
C ARG A 219 2.53 4.71 -3.21
N THR A 220 1.61 5.60 -2.84
CA THR A 220 1.52 6.94 -3.43
C THR A 220 2.78 7.77 -3.15
N SER A 221 3.29 7.72 -1.91
CA SER A 221 4.51 8.46 -1.53
C SER A 221 5.75 7.97 -2.29
N ILE A 222 5.94 6.65 -2.39
CA ILE A 222 7.05 6.05 -3.15
C ILE A 222 6.89 6.30 -4.65
N GLY A 223 5.67 6.22 -5.17
CA GLY A 223 5.36 6.54 -6.57
C GLY A 223 5.70 7.99 -6.92
N LEU A 224 5.33 8.96 -6.07
CA LEU A 224 5.65 10.38 -6.26
C LEU A 224 7.17 10.65 -6.21
N GLN A 225 7.90 9.93 -5.36
CA GLN A 225 9.35 10.10 -5.21
C GLN A 225 10.17 9.31 -6.25
N ALA A 226 9.56 8.41 -7.02
CA ALA A 226 10.25 7.54 -7.97
C ALA A 226 11.02 8.33 -9.04
N ALA A 227 10.37 9.29 -9.70
CA ALA A 227 10.99 10.07 -10.76
C ALA A 227 12.18 10.93 -10.29
N PRO A 228 12.06 11.71 -9.18
CA PRO A 228 13.20 12.41 -8.60
C PRO A 228 14.36 11.48 -8.18
N ARG A 229 14.07 10.29 -7.65
CA ARG A 229 15.13 9.34 -7.26
C ARG A 229 15.85 8.75 -8.47
N LEU A 230 15.13 8.43 -9.55
CA LEU A 230 15.75 7.92 -10.78
C LEU A 230 16.58 8.99 -11.50
N SER A 231 16.21 10.28 -11.42
CA SER A 231 17.00 11.36 -12.02
C SER A 231 18.38 11.53 -11.36
N VAL A 232 18.49 11.27 -10.05
CA VAL A 232 19.76 11.32 -9.31
C VAL A 232 20.81 10.36 -9.88
N CYS A 233 20.40 9.21 -10.44
CA CYS A 233 21.32 8.29 -11.13
C CYS A 233 22.05 8.99 -12.28
N PHE A 234 21.31 9.75 -13.09
CA PHE A 234 21.88 10.50 -14.22
C PHE A 234 22.74 11.67 -13.75
N PHE A 235 22.36 12.35 -12.67
CA PHE A 235 23.14 13.46 -12.11
C PHE A 235 24.53 13.00 -11.65
N TYR A 236 24.62 11.92 -10.88
CA TYR A 236 25.92 11.36 -10.47
C TYR A 236 26.73 10.83 -11.65
N TYR A 237 26.09 10.17 -12.61
CA TYR A 237 26.77 9.68 -13.83
C TYR A 237 27.43 10.83 -14.61
N ASN A 238 26.67 11.89 -14.87
CA ASN A 238 27.18 13.07 -15.57
C ASN A 238 28.27 13.79 -14.77
N GLN A 239 28.08 13.94 -13.46
CA GLN A 239 29.07 14.59 -12.59
C GLN A 239 30.41 13.82 -12.59
N TYR A 240 30.38 12.49 -12.48
CA TYR A 240 31.61 11.70 -12.51
C TYR A 240 32.27 11.66 -13.88
N ARG A 241 31.48 11.62 -14.97
CA ARG A 241 32.00 11.76 -16.34
C ARG A 241 32.73 13.08 -16.54
N ASN A 242 32.17 14.18 -16.05
CA ASN A 242 32.80 15.51 -16.17
C ASN A 242 34.10 15.61 -15.36
N LYS A 243 34.22 14.88 -14.25
CA LYS A 243 35.42 14.85 -13.40
C LYS A 243 36.46 13.81 -13.81
N MET A 244 36.30 13.11 -14.93
CA MET A 244 37.25 12.07 -15.38
C MET A 244 38.68 12.60 -15.58
N HIS A 245 38.83 13.87 -15.98
CA HIS A 245 40.13 14.52 -16.18
C HIS A 245 40.93 14.70 -14.87
N GLN A 246 40.28 14.62 -13.71
CA GLN A 246 40.90 14.81 -12.39
C GLN A 246 41.43 13.50 -11.79
N VAL A 247 41.15 12.35 -12.44
CA VAL A 247 41.50 11.02 -11.94
C VAL A 247 42.88 10.63 -12.44
N ALA A 248 43.70 10.03 -11.57
CA ALA A 248 45.02 9.54 -11.94
C ALA A 248 44.97 8.53 -13.11
N PRO A 249 45.88 8.61 -14.10
CA PRO A 249 45.79 7.86 -15.36
C PRO A 249 45.76 6.35 -15.15
N HIS A 250 46.49 5.83 -14.16
CA HIS A 250 46.51 4.39 -13.83
C HIS A 250 45.16 3.84 -13.33
N ARG A 251 44.25 4.68 -12.82
CA ARG A 251 42.92 4.26 -12.33
C ARG A 251 41.79 4.57 -13.30
N LEU A 252 42.06 5.27 -14.41
CA LEU A 252 41.03 5.81 -15.29
C LEU A 252 40.13 4.72 -15.90
N ALA A 253 40.72 3.60 -16.34
CA ALA A 253 39.95 2.47 -16.89
C ALA A 253 38.99 1.88 -15.84
N TRP A 254 39.48 1.65 -14.62
CA TRP A 254 38.66 1.18 -13.50
C TRP A 254 37.60 2.19 -13.09
N PHE A 255 37.92 3.48 -13.08
CA PHE A 255 36.99 4.55 -12.77
C PHE A 255 35.80 4.54 -13.74
N GLN A 256 36.03 4.40 -15.05
CA GLN A 256 34.95 4.33 -16.04
C GLN A 256 34.03 3.12 -15.83
N ILE A 257 34.60 1.96 -15.52
CA ILE A 257 33.83 0.75 -15.20
C ILE A 257 32.98 0.99 -13.95
N LEU A 258 33.59 1.53 -12.89
CA LEU A 258 32.90 1.83 -11.64
C LEU A 258 31.79 2.86 -11.80
N VAL A 259 31.95 3.89 -12.65
CA VAL A 259 30.89 4.87 -12.94
C VAL A 259 29.68 4.21 -13.60
N ARG A 260 29.89 3.33 -14.59
CA ARG A 260 28.80 2.58 -15.24
C ARG A 260 28.13 1.63 -14.26
N LEU A 261 28.93 0.90 -13.48
CA LEU A 261 28.43 0.00 -12.44
C LEU A 261 27.61 0.76 -11.39
N ASN A 262 28.09 1.91 -10.94
CA ASN A 262 27.43 2.74 -9.95
C ASN A 262 26.06 3.25 -10.44
N PHE A 263 25.97 3.66 -11.71
CA PHE A 263 24.70 4.02 -12.34
C PHE A 263 23.69 2.87 -12.28
N TRP A 264 24.08 1.68 -12.74
CA TRP A 264 23.19 0.51 -12.76
C TRP A 264 22.80 0.05 -11.36
N LEU A 265 23.73 0.07 -10.40
CA LEU A 265 23.43 -0.26 -9.01
C LEU A 265 22.39 0.69 -8.40
N ASN A 266 22.55 2.01 -8.62
CA ASN A 266 21.57 3.00 -8.14
C ASN A 266 20.22 2.85 -8.85
N PHE A 267 20.22 2.56 -10.15
CA PHE A 267 19.00 2.32 -10.91
C PHE A 267 18.24 1.09 -10.39
N ILE A 268 18.95 -0.03 -10.24
CA ILE A 268 18.40 -1.29 -9.70
C ILE A 268 17.90 -1.08 -8.27
N GLU A 269 18.67 -0.42 -7.41
CA GLU A 269 18.27 -0.07 -6.04
C GLU A 269 16.92 0.66 -6.02
N ASN A 270 16.77 1.72 -6.82
CA ASN A 270 15.53 2.50 -6.87
C ASN A 270 14.35 1.70 -7.46
N CYS A 271 14.58 0.90 -8.51
CA CYS A 271 13.56 0.01 -9.06
C CYS A 271 13.10 -1.03 -8.03
N CYS A 272 14.03 -1.64 -7.29
CA CYS A 272 13.70 -2.60 -6.24
C CYS A 272 12.97 -1.93 -5.07
N LEU A 273 13.33 -0.70 -4.68
CA LEU A 273 12.62 0.06 -3.64
C LEU A 273 11.15 0.29 -4.02
N ILE A 274 10.89 0.69 -5.27
CA ILE A 274 9.53 0.81 -5.81
C ILE A 274 8.83 -0.55 -5.75
N LEU A 275 9.47 -1.60 -6.25
CA LEU A 275 8.86 -2.91 -6.34
C LEU A 275 8.54 -3.52 -4.96
N VAL A 276 9.39 -3.32 -3.95
CA VAL A 276 9.14 -3.72 -2.54
C VAL A 276 7.95 -2.96 -1.95
N ALA A 277 7.74 -1.69 -2.33
CA ALA A 277 6.60 -0.89 -1.87
C ALA A 277 5.27 -1.33 -2.51
N PHE A 278 5.31 -1.81 -3.76
CA PHE A 278 4.11 -2.24 -4.48
C PHE A 278 3.77 -3.72 -4.21
N ILE A 279 4.75 -4.61 -4.17
CA ILE A 279 4.56 -6.03 -3.84
C ILE A 279 4.79 -6.21 -2.34
N THR A 280 3.71 -6.27 -1.57
CA THR A 280 3.80 -6.44 -0.11
C THR A 280 4.15 -7.88 0.27
N ASN A 281 4.75 -8.06 1.44
CA ASN A 281 5.00 -9.38 2.03
C ASN A 281 3.71 -10.19 2.25
N ARG A 282 2.56 -9.53 2.38
CA ARG A 282 1.24 -10.16 2.50
C ARG A 282 0.69 -10.67 1.17
N GLU A 283 0.98 -9.96 0.07
CA GLU A 283 0.53 -10.35 -1.27
C GLU A 283 1.40 -11.47 -1.84
N ASN A 284 2.73 -11.34 -1.73
CA ASN A 284 3.66 -12.36 -2.21
C ASN A 284 4.96 -12.31 -1.40
N TYR A 285 5.02 -13.09 -0.32
CA TYR A 285 6.20 -13.16 0.54
C TYR A 285 7.47 -13.60 -0.22
N PRO A 286 7.48 -14.69 -1.02
CA PRO A 286 8.68 -15.10 -1.76
C PRO A 286 9.22 -14.00 -2.69
N ALA A 287 8.35 -13.32 -3.44
CA ALA A 287 8.78 -12.24 -4.31
C ALA A 287 9.34 -11.06 -3.49
N HIS A 288 8.60 -10.62 -2.46
CA HIS A 288 9.02 -9.52 -1.60
C HIS A 288 10.38 -9.78 -0.94
N GLU A 289 10.61 -10.98 -0.42
CA GLU A 289 11.91 -11.38 0.15
C GLU A 289 13.04 -11.26 -0.87
N LYS A 290 12.87 -11.81 -2.09
CA LYS A 290 13.92 -11.76 -3.12
C LYS A 290 14.19 -10.34 -3.61
N ILE A 291 13.16 -9.53 -3.80
CA ILE A 291 13.31 -8.14 -4.23
C ILE A 291 14.01 -7.32 -3.12
N PHE A 292 13.65 -7.54 -1.86
CA PHE A 292 14.30 -6.90 -0.73
C PHE A 292 15.80 -7.26 -0.64
N ILE A 293 16.16 -8.52 -0.88
CA ILE A 293 17.57 -8.94 -0.94
C ILE A 293 18.32 -8.22 -2.08
N VAL A 294 17.73 -8.14 -3.27
CA VAL A 294 18.34 -7.43 -4.41
C VAL A 294 18.49 -5.93 -4.09
N PHE A 295 17.49 -5.31 -3.46
CA PHE A 295 17.58 -3.93 -2.97
C PHE A 295 18.77 -3.76 -1.99
N MET A 296 18.90 -4.65 -1.01
CA MET A 296 19.98 -4.60 -0.01
C MET A 296 21.37 -4.70 -0.65
N VAL A 297 21.58 -5.70 -1.51
CA VAL A 297 22.88 -5.93 -2.15
C VAL A 297 23.22 -4.78 -3.11
N SER A 298 22.28 -4.37 -3.94
CA SER A 298 22.50 -3.26 -4.88
C SER A 298 22.78 -1.94 -4.14
N SER A 299 22.09 -1.66 -3.04
CA SER A 299 22.29 -0.45 -2.24
C SER A 299 23.65 -0.40 -1.55
N LEU A 300 24.08 -1.49 -0.91
CA LEU A 300 25.40 -1.55 -0.28
C LEU A 300 26.54 -1.42 -1.30
N CYS A 301 26.41 -2.11 -2.44
CA CYS A 301 27.35 -1.99 -3.55
C CYS A 301 27.36 -0.57 -4.13
N TYR A 302 26.19 0.06 -4.28
CA TYR A 302 26.07 1.45 -4.72
C TYR A 302 26.77 2.40 -3.76
N MET A 303 26.50 2.30 -2.45
CA MET A 303 27.13 3.14 -1.44
C MET A 303 28.66 2.99 -1.42
N LEU A 304 29.15 1.75 -1.52
CA LEU A 304 30.59 1.46 -1.58
C LEU A 304 31.23 2.07 -2.84
N THR A 305 30.69 1.74 -4.01
CA THR A 305 31.23 2.22 -5.29
C THR A 305 31.14 3.74 -5.40
N ASN A 306 30.04 4.35 -4.96
CA ASN A 306 29.86 5.81 -4.95
C ASN A 306 30.86 6.47 -3.99
N THR A 307 31.13 5.88 -2.82
CA THR A 307 32.12 6.39 -1.86
C THR A 307 33.55 6.31 -2.41
N ILE A 308 33.89 5.25 -3.14
CA ILE A 308 35.19 5.11 -3.84
C ILE A 308 35.31 6.15 -4.96
N LEU A 309 34.30 6.25 -5.82
CA LEU A 309 34.24 7.24 -6.91
C LEU A 309 34.34 8.67 -6.39
N PHE A 310 33.67 8.97 -5.27
CA PHE A 310 33.72 10.27 -4.62
C PHE A 310 35.13 10.62 -4.17
N LYS A 311 35.87 9.66 -3.58
CA LYS A 311 37.26 9.84 -3.17
C LYS A 311 38.18 10.05 -4.37
N TRP A 312 38.10 9.18 -5.38
CA TRP A 312 39.00 9.23 -6.55
C TRP A 312 38.78 10.45 -7.43
N SER A 313 37.53 10.92 -7.57
CA SER A 313 37.21 12.12 -8.35
C SER A 313 37.61 13.44 -7.69
N ARG A 314 38.05 13.42 -6.43
CA ARG A 314 38.36 14.62 -5.62
C ARG A 314 39.71 14.49 -4.89
N GLU A 315 40.54 13.54 -5.31
CA GLU A 315 41.87 13.31 -4.74
C GLU A 315 42.75 14.54 -5.04
N GLY A 316 43.18 15.26 -4.01
CA GLY A 316 43.98 16.50 -4.13
C GLY A 316 43.20 17.82 -4.24
N TYR A 317 41.88 17.80 -4.49
CA TYR A 317 41.05 19.01 -4.72
C TYR A 317 39.80 19.06 -3.82
N SER A 318 39.90 18.59 -2.58
CA SER A 318 38.75 18.45 -1.67
C SER A 318 38.46 19.72 -0.86
N THR A 319 37.27 20.29 -1.04
CA THR A 319 36.77 21.39 -0.19
C THR A 319 36.34 20.88 1.19
N GLU A 320 36.20 21.77 2.19
CA GLU A 320 35.69 21.39 3.52
C GLU A 320 34.28 20.79 3.47
N VAL A 321 33.45 21.22 2.50
CA VAL A 321 32.13 20.64 2.25
C VAL A 321 32.24 19.21 1.71
N ASP A 322 33.17 18.96 0.78
CA ASP A 322 33.44 17.61 0.26
C ASP A 322 33.95 16.67 1.36
N LYS A 323 34.84 17.15 2.24
CA LYS A 323 35.34 16.35 3.39
C LYS A 323 34.21 15.98 4.34
N LYS A 324 33.28 16.92 4.60
CA LYS A 324 32.08 16.66 5.41
C LYS A 324 31.18 15.63 4.71
N SER A 325 30.88 15.80 3.42
CA SER A 325 30.08 14.85 2.64
C SER A 325 30.70 13.44 2.67
N TYR A 326 32.01 13.34 2.44
CA TYR A 326 32.74 12.07 2.45
C TYR A 326 32.72 11.37 3.82
N ARG A 327 32.82 12.13 4.93
CA ARG A 327 32.68 11.58 6.29
C ARG A 327 31.28 11.01 6.51
N TRP A 328 30.24 11.73 6.12
CA TRP A 328 28.86 11.27 6.23
C TRP A 328 28.59 10.05 5.36
N LYS A 329 29.04 10.03 4.10
CA LYS A 329 28.92 8.85 3.21
C LYS A 329 29.56 7.61 3.82
N LYS A 330 30.79 7.73 4.35
CA LYS A 330 31.47 6.62 5.04
C LYS A 330 30.73 6.18 6.31
N ALA A 331 30.28 7.12 7.13
CA ALA A 331 29.53 6.80 8.35
C ALA A 331 28.23 6.06 8.04
N MET A 332 27.46 6.52 7.04
CA MET A 332 26.22 5.86 6.62
C MET A 332 26.47 4.49 5.98
N PHE A 333 27.54 4.33 5.19
CA PHE A 333 27.93 3.02 4.65
C PHE A 333 28.27 2.02 5.76
N VAL A 334 29.10 2.43 6.74
CA VAL A 334 29.47 1.58 7.88
C VAL A 334 28.24 1.23 8.72
N LEU A 335 27.37 2.20 9.00
CA LEU A 335 26.10 1.98 9.70
C LEU A 335 25.24 0.94 8.98
N SER A 336 25.04 1.09 7.67
CA SER A 336 24.25 0.16 6.85
C SER A 336 24.87 -1.25 6.82
N MET A 337 26.20 -1.36 6.79
CA MET A 337 26.89 -2.67 6.85
C MET A 337 26.67 -3.37 8.20
N VAL A 338 26.85 -2.65 9.31
CA VAL A 338 26.62 -3.19 10.67
C VAL A 338 25.16 -3.57 10.85
N ALA A 339 24.23 -2.71 10.43
CA ALA A 339 22.80 -2.98 10.50
C ALA A 339 22.39 -4.18 9.62
N THR A 340 23.01 -4.36 8.45
CA THR A 340 22.76 -5.53 7.58
C THR A 340 23.26 -6.82 8.22
N ALA A 341 24.44 -6.80 8.84
CA ALA A 341 24.94 -7.97 9.57
C ALA A 341 24.01 -8.35 10.74
N GLY A 342 23.54 -7.35 11.50
CA GLY A 342 22.54 -7.54 12.54
C GLY A 342 21.23 -8.09 12.00
N LEU A 343 20.72 -7.53 10.90
CA LEU A 343 19.50 -7.98 10.23
C LEU A 343 19.60 -9.46 9.82
N ILE A 344 20.71 -9.87 9.19
CA ILE A 344 20.94 -11.27 8.79
C ILE A 344 20.99 -12.18 10.01
N PHE A 345 21.74 -11.79 11.06
CA PHE A 345 21.84 -12.57 12.30
C PHE A 345 20.47 -12.78 12.95
N PHE A 346 19.70 -11.70 13.16
CA PHE A 346 18.38 -11.78 13.78
C PHE A 346 17.34 -12.46 12.89
N PHE A 347 17.46 -12.37 11.56
CA PHE A 347 16.62 -13.12 10.62
C PHE A 347 16.86 -14.63 10.73
N ILE A 348 18.13 -15.06 10.81
CA ILE A 348 18.48 -16.47 11.03
C ILE A 348 17.98 -16.95 12.40
N GLN A 349 18.21 -16.15 13.45
CA GLN A 349 17.71 -16.43 14.80
C GLN A 349 16.19 -16.59 14.85
N HIS A 350 15.46 -15.71 14.16
CA HIS A 350 14.01 -15.79 14.07
C HIS A 350 13.55 -17.02 13.27
N ARG A 351 14.18 -17.32 12.13
CA ARG A 351 13.72 -18.37 11.22
C ARG A 351 14.12 -19.80 11.63
N LEU A 352 15.31 -19.97 12.21
CA LEU A 352 15.84 -21.29 12.59
C LEU A 352 15.61 -21.61 14.06
N TYR A 353 15.66 -20.60 14.94
CA TYR A 353 15.68 -20.81 16.40
C TYR A 353 14.45 -20.24 17.12
N CYS A 354 13.51 -19.59 16.41
CA CYS A 354 12.27 -19.02 16.97
C CYS A 354 12.48 -18.18 18.25
N THR A 355 13.62 -17.50 18.38
CA THR A 355 13.97 -16.79 19.62
C THR A 355 13.06 -15.60 19.88
N HIS A 356 12.67 -15.42 21.14
CA HIS A 356 11.75 -14.36 21.53
C HIS A 356 12.32 -12.97 21.23
N GLY A 357 11.53 -12.11 20.56
CA GLY A 357 11.93 -10.75 20.20
C GLY A 357 12.97 -10.64 19.08
N ALA A 358 13.46 -11.74 18.49
CA ALA A 358 14.44 -11.69 17.40
C ALA A 358 13.91 -10.93 16.18
N PHE A 359 12.62 -11.06 15.88
CA PHE A 359 12.00 -10.31 14.77
C PHE A 359 11.84 -8.80 15.08
N SER A 360 11.77 -8.41 16.36
CA SER A 360 11.80 -7.00 16.77
C SER A 360 13.19 -6.39 16.53
N TRP A 361 14.25 -7.13 16.85
CA TRP A 361 15.63 -6.71 16.56
C TRP A 361 15.95 -6.70 15.06
N PHE A 362 15.40 -7.66 14.30
CA PHE A 362 15.39 -7.61 12.84
C PHE A 362 14.77 -6.31 12.32
N SER A 363 13.57 -5.98 12.82
CA SER A 363 12.84 -4.77 12.44
C SER A 363 13.60 -3.50 12.83
N PHE A 364 14.23 -3.49 13.99
CA PHE A 364 15.10 -2.39 14.44
C PHE A 364 16.27 -2.16 13.47
N CYS A 365 16.98 -3.21 13.05
CA CYS A 365 18.03 -3.12 12.05
C CYS A 365 17.51 -2.63 10.69
N GLU A 366 16.32 -3.08 10.27
CA GLU A 366 15.65 -2.62 9.04
C GLU A 366 15.40 -1.10 9.07
N TYR A 367 14.96 -0.55 10.20
CA TYR A 367 14.83 0.90 10.38
C TYR A 367 16.17 1.64 10.20
N PHE A 368 17.26 1.16 10.82
CA PHE A 368 18.58 1.79 10.64
C PHE A 368 19.05 1.77 9.19
N ILE A 369 18.78 0.68 8.46
CA ILE A 369 19.11 0.58 7.04
C ILE A 369 18.30 1.60 6.25
N ALA A 370 16.99 1.70 6.48
CA ALA A 370 16.11 2.63 5.78
C ALA A 370 16.52 4.09 6.03
N TYR A 371 16.74 4.47 7.29
CA TYR A 371 17.20 5.81 7.66
C TYR A 371 18.63 6.09 7.16
N GLY A 372 19.53 5.11 7.25
CA GLY A 372 20.89 5.21 6.71
C GLY A 372 20.91 5.41 5.20
N ASN A 373 20.05 4.70 4.46
CA ASN A 373 19.87 4.88 3.02
C ASN A 373 19.34 6.28 2.67
N MET A 374 18.29 6.73 3.36
CA MET A 374 17.74 8.09 3.18
C MET A 374 18.80 9.17 3.47
N ALA A 375 19.53 9.04 4.59
CA ALA A 375 20.58 9.96 4.97
C ALA A 375 21.75 9.94 3.98
N TYR A 376 22.12 8.77 3.43
CA TYR A 376 23.15 8.64 2.41
C TYR A 376 22.76 9.41 1.14
N HIS A 377 21.55 9.22 0.62
CA HIS A 377 21.06 9.97 -0.55
C HIS A 377 20.93 11.47 -0.27
N PHE A 378 20.57 11.85 0.96
CA PHE A 378 20.54 13.25 1.39
C PHE A 378 21.92 13.94 1.34
N THR A 379 23.03 13.19 1.46
CA THR A 379 24.38 13.77 1.25
C THR A 379 24.55 14.40 -0.13
N GLY A 380 23.73 14.02 -1.12
CA GLY A 380 23.69 14.65 -2.44
C GLY A 380 23.42 16.16 -2.40
N TYR A 381 22.70 16.66 -1.38
CA TYR A 381 22.52 18.11 -1.19
C TYR A 381 23.86 18.86 -1.06
N LEU A 382 24.85 18.24 -0.41
CA LEU A 382 26.20 18.81 -0.29
C LEU A 382 26.99 18.66 -1.59
N ASP A 383 26.76 17.58 -2.33
CA ASP A 383 27.51 17.22 -3.54
C ASP A 383 27.11 18.04 -4.78
N PHE A 384 25.85 18.48 -4.82
CA PHE A 384 25.29 19.28 -5.92
C PHE A 384 25.09 20.75 -5.54
N LYS A 385 25.66 21.21 -4.42
CA LYS A 385 25.56 22.60 -3.97
C LYS A 385 26.10 23.55 -5.04
N GLY A 386 25.23 24.43 -5.55
CA GLY A 386 25.57 25.42 -6.58
C GLY A 386 25.43 24.94 -8.03
N LEU A 387 24.87 23.75 -8.28
CA LEU A 387 24.54 23.27 -9.61
C LEU A 387 23.05 23.47 -9.92
N SER A 388 22.74 23.92 -11.14
CA SER A 388 21.37 24.10 -11.65
C SER A 388 21.11 23.15 -12.83
N VAL A 389 19.91 22.57 -12.89
CA VAL A 389 19.46 21.78 -14.04
C VAL A 389 18.91 22.75 -15.10
N VAL A 390 19.49 22.73 -16.30
CA VAL A 390 19.04 23.54 -17.45
C VAL A 390 18.62 22.59 -18.57
N CYS A 391 17.45 22.80 -19.15
CA CYS A 391 16.96 22.07 -20.31
C CYS A 391 16.82 23.06 -21.48
N GLY A 392 17.54 22.85 -22.58
CA GLY A 392 17.51 23.73 -23.75
C GLY A 392 18.08 23.05 -24.99
N ASN A 393 17.87 23.67 -26.16
CA ASN A 393 18.44 23.21 -27.43
C ASN A 393 19.87 23.74 -27.58
N ILE A 394 20.82 22.85 -27.91
CA ILE A 394 22.18 23.22 -28.27
C ILE A 394 22.18 23.50 -29.77
N THR A 395 22.19 24.77 -30.17
CA THR A 395 22.55 25.17 -31.54
C THR A 395 24.04 25.42 -31.58
N SER A 396 24.77 24.55 -32.26
CA SER A 396 26.16 24.79 -32.64
C SER A 396 26.19 25.77 -33.82
N ASP A 397 26.63 27.01 -33.59
CA ASP A 397 26.97 27.94 -34.67
C ASP A 397 28.26 27.46 -35.35
N GLU A 398 28.10 26.63 -36.38
CA GLU A 398 29.13 26.27 -37.33
C GLU A 398 28.86 27.01 -38.65
N SER A 399 29.17 28.31 -38.72
CA SER A 399 29.51 28.99 -39.99
C SER A 399 30.14 30.37 -39.73
N ALA A 400 31.41 30.36 -39.33
CA ALA A 400 32.31 31.46 -39.64
C ALA A 400 33.50 30.89 -40.43
N THR A 401 33.76 31.51 -41.59
CA THR A 401 34.89 31.35 -42.52
C THR A 401 34.94 30.13 -43.45
N SER A 402 34.47 30.33 -44.69
CA SER A 402 35.24 30.03 -45.91
C SER A 402 34.69 30.86 -47.08
N ASN A 403 35.48 31.86 -47.50
CA ASN A 403 35.29 32.63 -48.73
C ASN A 403 35.35 31.72 -49.97
N GLY A 404 34.60 32.07 -51.02
CA GLY A 404 34.74 31.44 -52.33
C GLY A 404 33.74 31.96 -53.34
N THR A 405 34.10 33.02 -54.04
CA THR A 405 33.54 33.46 -55.33
C THR A 405 33.27 32.27 -56.26
N THR A 406 32.05 32.14 -56.78
CA THR A 406 31.84 31.54 -58.09
C THR A 406 30.64 32.19 -58.78
N GLU A 407 30.95 32.68 -59.98
CA GLU A 407 30.11 33.38 -60.93
C GLU A 407 28.88 32.54 -61.33
N HIS A 408 27.70 33.17 -61.31
CA HIS A 408 26.58 32.69 -62.12
C HIS A 408 26.63 33.40 -63.48
N VAL A 409 27.21 32.71 -64.46
CA VAL A 409 27.03 33.00 -65.89
C VAL A 409 25.56 32.75 -66.22
N ASN A 410 24.80 33.82 -66.45
CA ASN A 410 23.45 33.75 -66.99
C ASN A 410 23.51 34.17 -68.46
N ASN A 411 23.45 33.20 -69.35
CA ASN A 411 23.52 33.37 -70.79
C ASN A 411 22.09 33.33 -71.35
N ASN A 412 21.52 34.51 -71.62
CA ASN A 412 20.42 34.68 -72.57
C ASN A 412 20.43 36.12 -73.10
N GLY A 413 21.22 36.35 -74.16
CA GLY A 413 20.77 37.24 -75.24
C GLY A 413 19.59 36.56 -75.95
N ARG A 414 18.68 37.25 -76.61
CA ARG A 414 18.89 38.47 -77.40
C ARG A 414 17.53 38.99 -77.89
N GLN A 415 17.44 40.32 -77.96
CA GLN A 415 16.61 41.15 -78.89
C GLN A 415 15.08 41.15 -78.70
N LYS A 416 14.48 42.32 -78.36
CA LYS A 416 14.05 43.44 -79.25
C LYS A 416 13.04 42.96 -80.30
N ALA A 417 11.99 43.65 -80.69
CA ALA A 417 11.28 44.88 -80.31
C ALA A 417 10.03 44.91 -81.24
N LYS A 418 8.93 45.52 -80.77
CA LYS A 418 7.79 46.11 -81.51
C LYS A 418 7.57 45.78 -83.00
N SER A 419 6.37 45.30 -83.36
CA SER A 419 5.45 45.96 -84.33
C SER A 419 4.19 45.11 -84.59
N HIS A 420 3.04 45.80 -84.62
CA HIS A 420 1.70 45.40 -85.09
C HIS A 420 0.87 44.43 -84.24
#